data_AF-A0A2N6T277-F1
#
_entry.id   AF-A0A2N6T277-F1
#
_cell.length_a   1.000
_cell.length_b   1.000
_cell.length_c   1.000
_cell.angle_alpha   90.00
_cell.angle_beta   90.00
_cell.angle_gamma   90.00
#
_symmetry.space_group_name_H-M   'P 1'
#
loop_
_entity.id
_entity.type
_entity.pdbx_description
1 polymer ?
#
loop_
_entity_poly.entity_id
_entity_poly.type
_entity_poly.pdbx_seq_one_letter_code
_entity_poly.pdbx_strand_id
1 'polypeptide(L)'
;MTTNDQPHTIPADKVRAARDLHRDAAKMVTITDAEREIHQHVADAMEALLPSPPRPTLADMTPEERRACKRMQAEVANRSVRYVIVNPYDEEGDAALTSADGGIEWFSPERVTPRPDLPRMEWPDEAPVPPNTLAEGSEWDDADALARACEESKRDQIVVSEKSGYVFVWDDVAGWWKGSAVPRFSPFTILHAGKKAHQ
;
A
#
# COMPACT_ATOMS: atom_id res chain seq x y z
N MET A 1 -14.42 -33.49 -26.56
CA MET A 1 -13.59 -33.44 -25.34
C MET A 1 -13.83 -32.09 -24.69
N THR A 2 -14.69 -32.02 -23.68
CA THR A 2 -14.88 -30.84 -22.85
C THR A 2 -14.17 -31.12 -21.53
N THR A 3 -13.00 -30.52 -21.31
CA THR A 3 -12.29 -30.58 -20.04
C THR A 3 -13.07 -29.79 -19.01
N ASN A 4 -13.57 -30.49 -18.00
CA ASN A 4 -14.32 -29.92 -16.89
C ASN A 4 -13.33 -29.37 -15.86
N ASP A 5 -12.58 -28.33 -16.21
CA ASP A 5 -11.64 -27.62 -15.33
C ASP A 5 -12.37 -26.54 -14.53
N GLN A 6 -13.46 -26.90 -13.85
CA GLN A 6 -13.98 -26.02 -12.81
C GLN A 6 -13.22 -26.28 -11.51
N PRO A 7 -12.62 -25.26 -10.88
CA PRO A 7 -11.99 -25.42 -9.58
C PRO A 7 -13.05 -25.91 -8.59
N HIS A 8 -12.87 -27.13 -8.10
CA HIS A 8 -13.73 -27.70 -7.06
C HIS A 8 -13.48 -26.95 -5.75
N THR A 9 -14.22 -25.87 -5.53
CA THR A 9 -14.24 -25.17 -4.25
C THR A 9 -15.06 -25.99 -3.26
N ILE A 10 -14.44 -26.38 -2.14
CA ILE A 10 -15.12 -27.09 -1.06
C ILE A 10 -16.09 -26.10 -0.40
N PRO A 11 -17.39 -26.43 -0.24
CA PRO A 11 -18.34 -25.57 0.44
C PRO A 11 -17.91 -25.23 1.88
N ALA A 12 -18.03 -23.96 2.27
CA ALA A 12 -17.53 -23.47 3.57
C ALA A 12 -18.23 -24.13 4.78
N ASP A 13 -19.49 -24.53 4.65
CA ASP A 13 -20.22 -25.32 5.65
C ASP A 13 -19.57 -26.68 5.89
N LYS A 14 -19.10 -27.36 4.83
CA LYS A 14 -18.38 -28.64 4.95
C LYS A 14 -17.02 -28.47 5.62
N VAL A 15 -16.31 -27.39 5.29
CA VAL A 15 -15.03 -27.06 5.94
C VAL A 15 -15.24 -26.76 7.43
N ARG A 16 -16.30 -26.02 7.80
CA ARG A 16 -16.66 -25.78 9.22
C ARG A 16 -16.97 -27.07 9.96
N ALA A 17 -17.80 -27.94 9.36
CA ALA A 17 -18.14 -29.22 9.97
C ALA A 17 -16.91 -30.11 10.20
N ALA A 18 -15.98 -30.17 9.24
CA ALA A 18 -14.73 -30.91 9.37
C ALA A 18 -13.82 -30.31 10.46
N ARG A 19 -13.66 -28.98 10.49
CA ARG A 19 -12.91 -28.28 11.54
C ARG A 19 -13.45 -28.63 12.94
N ASP A 20 -14.76 -28.54 13.12
CA ASP A 20 -15.40 -28.73 14.43
C ASP A 20 -15.25 -30.18 14.91
N LEU A 21 -15.37 -31.16 14.00
CA LEU A 21 -15.08 -32.57 14.28
C LEU A 21 -13.65 -32.76 14.82
N HIS A 22 -12.65 -32.13 14.19
CA HIS A 22 -11.26 -32.24 14.63
C HIS A 22 -11.01 -31.53 15.97
N ARG A 23 -11.66 -30.38 16.22
CA ARG A 23 -11.59 -29.72 17.54
C ARG A 23 -12.17 -30.59 18.64
N ASP A 24 -13.30 -31.24 18.39
CA ASP A 24 -13.95 -32.09 19.39
C ASP A 24 -13.16 -33.38 19.61
N ALA A 25 -12.58 -33.95 18.55
CA ALA A 25 -11.63 -35.05 18.69
C ALA A 25 -10.41 -34.67 19.54
N ALA A 26 -9.79 -33.50 19.31
CA ALA A 26 -8.64 -33.04 20.11
C ALA A 26 -8.96 -32.94 21.62
N LYS A 27 -10.19 -32.52 21.97
CA LYS A 27 -10.66 -32.46 23.38
C LYS A 27 -10.88 -33.85 23.99
N MET A 28 -11.28 -34.82 23.16
CA MET A 28 -11.60 -36.18 23.60
C MET A 28 -10.37 -37.10 23.66
N VAL A 29 -9.24 -36.72 23.05
CA VAL A 29 -7.97 -37.45 23.16
C VAL A 29 -7.41 -37.31 24.58
N THR A 30 -7.48 -38.42 25.32
CA THR A 30 -7.00 -38.54 26.70
C THR A 30 -5.66 -39.28 26.84
N ILE A 31 -5.17 -39.90 25.75
CA ILE A 31 -4.11 -40.91 25.83
C ILE A 31 -2.75 -40.38 25.36
N THR A 32 -2.68 -39.63 24.26
CA THR A 32 -1.39 -39.12 23.75
C THR A 32 -1.47 -37.65 23.30
N ASP A 33 -0.47 -36.86 23.68
CA ASP A 33 -0.38 -35.45 23.27
C ASP A 33 -0.16 -35.30 21.76
N ALA A 34 0.50 -36.27 21.12
CA ALA A 34 0.73 -36.29 19.68
C ALA A 34 -0.57 -36.37 18.86
N GLU A 35 -1.54 -37.20 19.27
CA GLU A 35 -2.84 -37.28 18.60
C GLU A 35 -3.63 -35.98 18.77
N ARG A 36 -3.56 -35.35 19.95
CA ARG A 36 -4.17 -34.04 20.19
C ARG A 36 -3.59 -32.97 19.28
N GLU A 37 -2.27 -32.93 19.14
CA GLU A 37 -1.58 -31.98 18.25
C GLU A 37 -1.98 -32.17 16.78
N ILE A 38 -2.10 -33.42 16.30
CA ILE A 38 -2.55 -33.71 14.94
C ILE A 38 -3.96 -33.16 14.72
N HIS A 39 -4.89 -33.45 15.63
CA HIS A 39 -6.26 -32.95 15.50
C HIS A 39 -6.35 -31.42 15.56
N GLN A 40 -5.54 -30.79 16.42
CA GLN A 40 -5.44 -29.34 16.51
C GLN A 40 -4.90 -28.74 15.20
N HIS A 41 -3.81 -29.30 14.66
CA HIS A 41 -3.20 -28.83 13.41
C HIS A 41 -4.16 -28.94 12.22
N VAL A 42 -4.91 -30.05 12.12
CA VAL A 42 -5.92 -30.22 11.07
C VAL A 42 -7.06 -29.21 11.24
N ALA A 43 -7.53 -28.96 12.47
CA ALA A 43 -8.55 -27.96 12.70
C ALA A 43 -8.08 -26.55 12.28
N ASP A 44 -6.84 -26.18 12.60
CA ASP A 44 -6.27 -24.88 12.24
C ASP A 44 -6.11 -24.74 10.72
N ALA A 45 -5.68 -25.81 10.03
CA ALA A 45 -5.61 -25.86 8.57
C ALA A 45 -7.00 -25.72 7.91
N MET A 46 -8.04 -26.34 8.48
CA MET A 46 -9.42 -26.21 7.98
C MET A 46 -9.99 -24.81 8.23
N GLU A 47 -9.70 -24.18 9.38
CA GLU A 47 -10.09 -22.79 9.65
C GLU A 47 -9.49 -21.83 8.60
N ALA A 48 -8.24 -22.06 8.19
CA ALA A 48 -7.58 -21.24 7.16
C ALA A 48 -8.23 -21.32 5.77
N LEU A 49 -9.04 -22.36 5.50
CA LEU A 49 -9.80 -22.52 4.26
C LEU A 49 -11.16 -21.81 4.30
N LEU A 50 -11.60 -21.33 5.46
CA LEU A 50 -12.88 -20.63 5.59
C LEU A 50 -12.78 -19.19 5.11
N PRO A 51 -13.84 -18.66 4.46
CA PRO A 51 -13.91 -17.23 4.20
C PRO A 51 -13.87 -16.50 5.54
N SER A 52 -13.05 -15.45 5.62
CA SER A 52 -13.00 -14.60 6.80
C SER A 52 -14.41 -14.09 7.12
N PRO A 53 -14.81 -13.99 8.41
CA PRO A 53 -16.08 -13.37 8.76
C PRO A 53 -16.16 -11.97 8.13
N PRO A 54 -17.36 -11.51 7.71
CA PRO A 54 -17.50 -10.19 7.12
C PRO A 54 -17.01 -9.15 8.13
N ARG A 55 -16.04 -8.35 7.70
CA ARG A 55 -15.44 -7.27 8.48
C ARG A 55 -15.92 -5.93 7.89
N PRO A 56 -16.05 -4.89 8.72
CA PRO A 56 -16.39 -3.57 8.23
C PRO A 56 -15.36 -3.11 7.20
N THR A 57 -15.86 -2.54 6.11
CA THR A 57 -15.04 -1.83 5.14
C THR A 57 -14.64 -0.47 5.68
N LEU A 58 -13.74 0.25 5.01
CA LEU A 58 -13.44 1.64 5.39
C LEU A 58 -14.69 2.54 5.31
N ALA A 59 -15.63 2.25 4.40
CA ALA A 59 -16.87 3.01 4.29
C ALA A 59 -17.80 2.85 5.52
N ASP A 60 -17.77 1.68 6.16
CA ASP A 60 -18.60 1.37 7.34
C ASP A 60 -18.06 2.02 8.63
N MET A 61 -16.85 2.58 8.58
CA MET A 61 -16.14 3.14 9.72
C MET A 61 -16.32 4.66 9.83
N THR A 62 -16.28 5.15 11.07
CA THR A 62 -16.15 6.59 11.36
C THR A 62 -14.83 7.16 10.83
N PRO A 63 -14.71 8.48 10.66
CA PRO A 63 -13.46 9.11 10.23
C PRO A 63 -12.27 8.79 11.15
N GLU A 64 -12.49 8.73 12.46
CA GLU A 64 -11.47 8.41 13.46
C GLU A 64 -10.98 6.97 13.34
N GLU A 65 -11.90 6.02 13.18
CA GLU A 65 -11.59 4.60 12.98
C GLU A 65 -10.83 4.38 11.66
N ARG A 66 -11.27 5.04 10.57
CA ARG A 66 -10.56 5.02 9.29
C ARG A 66 -9.12 5.49 9.44
N ARG A 67 -8.90 6.63 10.12
CA ARG A 67 -7.55 7.15 10.36
C ARG A 67 -6.69 6.16 11.14
N ALA A 68 -7.28 5.44 12.11
CA ALA A 68 -6.58 4.42 12.87
C ALA A 68 -6.15 3.21 12.02
N CYS A 69 -6.78 2.98 10.87
CA CYS A 69 -6.42 1.93 9.90
C CYS A 69 -5.18 2.23 9.06
N LYS A 70 -4.61 3.43 9.15
CA LYS A 70 -3.34 3.75 8.48
C LYS A 70 -2.26 2.73 8.87
N ARG A 71 -1.51 2.25 7.88
CA ARG A 71 -0.47 1.20 7.98
C ARG A 71 -0.98 -0.20 8.29
N MET A 72 -2.30 -0.42 8.38
CA MET A 72 -2.84 -1.78 8.44
C MET A 72 -2.76 -2.43 7.07
N GLN A 73 -2.52 -3.75 7.07
CA GLN A 73 -2.79 -4.56 5.90
C GLN A 73 -4.30 -4.54 5.60
N ALA A 74 -4.67 -4.70 4.33
CA ALA A 74 -6.05 -4.73 3.89
C ALA A 74 -6.26 -5.73 2.76
N GLU A 75 -7.49 -6.22 2.68
CA GLU A 75 -8.01 -6.94 1.53
C GLU A 75 -8.83 -5.98 0.67
N VAL A 76 -8.75 -6.16 -0.65
CA VAL A 76 -9.52 -5.36 -1.61
C VAL A 76 -10.42 -6.30 -2.40
N ALA A 77 -11.71 -5.96 -2.49
CA ALA A 77 -12.68 -6.74 -3.25
C ALA A 77 -12.21 -6.97 -4.69
N ASN A 78 -12.23 -8.23 -5.15
CA ASN A 78 -11.75 -8.69 -6.46
C ASN A 78 -10.23 -8.57 -6.70
N ARG A 79 -9.43 -8.45 -5.64
CA ARG A 79 -7.96 -8.54 -5.71
C ARG A 79 -7.47 -9.72 -4.87
N SER A 80 -6.52 -10.48 -5.41
CA SER A 80 -5.85 -11.58 -4.70
C SER A 80 -4.58 -11.13 -3.96
N VAL A 81 -4.12 -9.90 -4.22
CA VAL A 81 -2.89 -9.34 -3.66
C VAL A 81 -3.21 -8.64 -2.35
N ARG A 82 -2.28 -8.70 -1.39
CA ARG A 82 -2.37 -7.94 -0.14
C ARG A 82 -1.88 -6.51 -0.34
N TYR A 83 -2.58 -5.59 0.30
CA TYR A 83 -2.25 -4.18 0.27
C TYR A 83 -2.01 -3.65 1.68
N VAL A 84 -1.33 -2.51 1.78
CA VAL A 84 -1.24 -1.73 3.02
C VAL A 84 -1.88 -0.36 2.81
N ILE A 85 -2.70 0.06 3.76
CA ILE A 85 -3.39 1.35 3.71
C ILE A 85 -2.39 2.47 3.99
N VAL A 86 -2.09 3.28 2.97
CA VAL A 86 -1.19 4.45 3.09
C VAL A 86 -1.99 5.70 3.44
N ASN A 87 -3.14 5.89 2.78
CA ASN A 87 -4.11 6.90 3.10
C ASN A 87 -5.53 6.29 3.13
N PRO A 88 -6.22 6.24 4.28
CA PRO A 88 -7.56 5.66 4.35
C PRO A 88 -8.66 6.52 3.72
N TYR A 89 -8.36 7.79 3.40
CA TYR A 89 -9.29 8.71 2.73
C TYR A 89 -8.52 9.94 2.19
N ASP A 90 -8.47 10.10 0.87
CA ASP A 90 -7.89 11.28 0.21
C ASP A 90 -8.91 12.40 -0.01
N GLU A 91 -8.50 13.47 -0.70
CA GLU A 91 -9.36 14.63 -0.97
C GLU A 91 -10.52 14.31 -1.92
N GLU A 92 -10.37 13.28 -2.77
CA GLU A 92 -11.38 12.82 -3.72
C GLU A 92 -12.32 11.76 -3.10
N GLY A 93 -11.97 11.26 -1.90
CA GLY A 93 -12.75 10.32 -1.11
C GLY A 93 -12.36 8.85 -1.32
N ASP A 94 -11.25 8.60 -2.01
CA ASP A 94 -10.70 7.27 -2.22
C ASP A 94 -9.65 6.91 -1.16
N ALA A 95 -9.39 5.62 -0.99
CA ALA A 95 -8.31 5.12 -0.16
C ALA A 95 -7.08 4.80 -1.03
N ALA A 96 -5.93 5.38 -0.69
CA ALA A 96 -4.65 5.07 -1.32
C ALA A 96 -3.96 3.91 -0.59
N LEU A 97 -3.70 2.84 -1.33
CA LEU A 97 -3.12 1.60 -0.83
C LEU A 97 -1.84 1.28 -1.59
N THR A 98 -0.86 0.69 -0.90
CA THR A 98 0.37 0.22 -1.55
C THR A 98 0.41 -1.30 -1.63
N SER A 99 0.84 -1.82 -2.79
CA SER A 99 1.08 -3.24 -3.04
C SER A 99 2.52 -3.63 -2.65
N ALA A 100 2.79 -4.93 -2.63
CA ALA A 100 4.10 -5.48 -2.24
C ALA A 100 5.27 -5.05 -3.15
N ASP A 101 4.99 -4.61 -4.38
CA ASP A 101 5.97 -4.06 -5.33
C ASP A 101 6.20 -2.56 -5.14
N GLY A 102 5.55 -1.92 -4.15
CA GLY A 102 5.67 -0.50 -3.85
C GLY A 102 4.77 0.40 -4.71
N GLY A 103 3.99 -0.15 -5.63
CA GLY A 103 2.98 0.61 -6.38
C GLY A 103 1.92 1.19 -5.44
N ILE A 104 1.38 2.37 -5.80
CA ILE A 104 0.22 2.98 -5.12
C ILE A 104 -0.99 2.86 -6.05
N GLU A 105 -2.08 2.32 -5.52
CA GLU A 105 -3.38 2.22 -6.18
C GLU A 105 -4.45 2.91 -5.32
N TRP A 106 -5.47 3.47 -5.98
CA TRP A 106 -6.60 4.12 -5.33
C TRP A 106 -7.84 3.24 -5.44
N PHE A 107 -8.55 3.09 -4.32
CA PHE A 107 -9.74 2.26 -4.23
C PHE A 107 -10.84 2.96 -3.45
N SER A 108 -12.09 2.81 -3.92
CA SER A 108 -13.26 3.21 -3.15
C SER A 108 -13.25 2.55 -1.75
N PRO A 109 -13.56 3.31 -0.68
CA PRO A 109 -13.55 2.81 0.70
C PRO A 109 -14.43 1.57 0.94
N GLU A 110 -15.50 1.40 0.17
CA GLU A 110 -16.43 0.26 0.25
C GLU A 110 -15.82 -1.06 -0.24
N ARG A 111 -14.68 -1.00 -0.93
CA ARG A 111 -13.96 -2.18 -1.43
C ARG A 111 -12.80 -2.60 -0.55
N VAL A 112 -12.48 -1.80 0.47
CA VAL A 112 -11.27 -1.98 1.30
C VAL A 112 -11.67 -2.48 2.68
N THR A 113 -11.17 -3.66 3.04
CA THR A 113 -11.41 -4.29 4.33
C THR A 113 -10.10 -4.37 5.12
N PRO A 114 -9.93 -3.58 6.19
CA PRO A 114 -8.72 -3.62 7.01
C PRO A 114 -8.53 -4.95 7.75
N ARG A 115 -7.27 -5.34 7.96
CA ARG A 115 -6.83 -6.55 8.67
C ARG A 115 -6.10 -6.19 9.97
N PRO A 116 -6.81 -5.77 11.03
CA PRO A 116 -6.19 -5.42 12.32
C PRO A 116 -5.59 -6.63 13.05
N ASP A 117 -5.96 -7.84 12.62
CA ASP A 117 -5.42 -9.12 13.08
C ASP A 117 -4.02 -9.43 12.52
N LEU A 118 -3.58 -8.70 11.50
CA LEU A 118 -2.25 -8.84 10.93
C LEU A 118 -1.31 -7.75 11.46
N PRO A 119 0.02 -8.00 11.50
CA PRO A 119 1.00 -6.99 11.86
C PRO A 119 0.85 -5.75 10.96
N ARG A 120 0.89 -4.58 11.60
CA ARG A 120 0.97 -3.31 10.87
C ARG A 120 2.33 -3.20 10.20
N MET A 121 2.36 -2.52 9.06
CA MET A 121 3.62 -2.17 8.43
C MET A 121 4.29 -1.05 9.24
N GLU A 122 5.47 -1.30 9.76
CA GLU A 122 6.32 -0.25 10.31
C GLU A 122 6.99 0.46 9.14
N TRP A 123 6.65 1.73 8.96
CA TRP A 123 7.46 2.59 8.09
C TRP A 123 8.70 2.96 8.88
N PRO A 124 9.89 3.07 8.26
CA PRO A 124 10.99 3.76 8.93
C PRO A 124 10.48 5.15 9.36
N ASP A 125 10.52 5.44 10.65
CA ASP A 125 10.01 6.71 11.21
C ASP A 125 10.76 7.91 10.63
N GLU A 126 11.99 7.70 10.15
CA GLU A 126 12.68 8.62 9.27
C GLU A 126 12.17 8.46 7.84
N ALA A 127 11.42 9.47 7.38
CA ALA A 127 11.34 9.73 5.95
C ALA A 127 12.79 9.77 5.42
N PRO A 128 13.11 9.09 4.30
CA PRO A 128 14.44 9.16 3.73
C PRO A 128 14.81 10.62 3.57
N VAL A 129 15.90 11.03 4.22
CA VAL A 129 16.42 12.40 4.09
C VAL A 129 16.66 12.63 2.61
N PRO A 130 15.92 13.55 1.95
CA PRO A 130 16.14 13.81 0.54
C PRO A 130 17.61 14.16 0.35
N PRO A 131 18.27 13.69 -0.72
CA PRO A 131 19.67 13.98 -0.94
C PRO A 131 19.86 15.49 -0.87
N ASN A 132 20.53 15.91 0.20
CA ASN A 132 20.75 17.30 0.53
C ASN A 132 21.82 17.83 -0.43
N THR A 133 21.41 18.18 -1.64
CA THR A 133 21.87 19.37 -2.36
C THR A 133 21.17 19.40 -3.72
N LEU A 134 20.30 20.40 -3.91
CA LEU A 134 19.95 20.90 -5.25
C LEU A 134 21.19 21.61 -5.85
N ALA A 135 22.29 20.88 -5.98
CA ALA A 135 23.49 21.34 -6.64
C ALA A 135 23.28 21.27 -8.15
N GLU A 136 23.76 22.26 -8.87
CA GLU A 136 23.81 22.23 -10.34
C GLU A 136 24.56 20.95 -10.77
N GLY A 137 23.96 20.17 -11.68
CA GLY A 137 24.47 18.88 -12.13
C GLY A 137 24.03 17.66 -11.30
N SER A 138 23.30 17.84 -10.19
CA SER A 138 22.73 16.69 -9.46
C SER A 138 21.62 16.01 -10.27
N GLU A 139 21.63 14.68 -10.27
CA GLU A 139 20.64 13.83 -10.95
C GLU A 139 19.61 13.27 -9.97
N TRP A 140 18.35 13.24 -10.38
CA TRP A 140 17.21 12.82 -9.57
C TRP A 140 16.33 11.86 -10.37
N ASP A 141 16.11 10.67 -9.84
CA ASP A 141 15.33 9.61 -10.51
C ASP A 141 13.83 9.62 -10.17
N ASP A 142 13.42 10.50 -9.25
CA ASP A 142 12.07 10.56 -8.69
C ASP A 142 11.55 12.00 -8.67
N ALA A 143 10.44 12.24 -9.37
CA ALA A 143 9.86 13.58 -9.54
C ALA A 143 9.30 14.14 -8.22
N ASP A 144 8.74 13.28 -7.37
CA ASP A 144 8.13 13.68 -6.11
C ASP A 144 9.18 14.03 -5.07
N ALA A 145 10.28 13.28 -5.01
CA ALA A 145 11.44 13.57 -4.18
C ALA A 145 12.11 14.88 -4.60
N LEU A 146 12.23 15.12 -5.92
CA LEU A 146 12.73 16.37 -6.45
C LEU A 146 11.81 17.55 -6.09
N ALA A 147 10.48 17.41 -6.26
CA ALA A 147 9.52 18.45 -5.90
C ALA A 147 9.56 18.78 -4.40
N ARG A 148 9.60 17.77 -3.53
CA ARG A 148 9.77 17.96 -2.07
C ARG A 148 11.08 18.68 -1.75
N ALA A 149 12.18 18.27 -2.36
CA ALA A 149 13.48 18.92 -2.17
C ALA A 149 13.45 20.39 -2.64
N CYS A 150 12.75 20.68 -3.73
CA CYS A 150 12.56 22.04 -4.24
C CYS A 150 11.78 22.92 -3.24
N GLU A 151 10.66 22.42 -2.71
CA GLU A 151 9.83 23.09 -1.69
C GLU A 151 10.59 23.37 -0.39
N GLU A 152 11.34 22.39 0.12
CA GLU A 152 12.11 22.54 1.35
C GLU A 152 13.30 23.51 1.21
N SER A 153 13.81 23.69 -0.01
CA SER A 153 15.04 24.45 -0.27
C SER A 153 14.90 25.97 -0.13
N LYS A 154 13.69 26.51 -0.31
CA LYS A 154 13.42 27.96 -0.30
C LYS A 154 14.33 28.76 -1.24
N ARG A 155 14.62 28.21 -2.42
CA ARG A 155 15.56 28.79 -3.41
C ARG A 155 14.88 29.63 -4.49
N ASP A 156 13.67 30.14 -4.26
CA ASP A 156 12.84 30.92 -5.19
C ASP A 156 12.49 30.20 -6.51
N GLN A 157 13.49 29.86 -7.33
CA GLN A 157 13.34 29.10 -8.56
C GLN A 157 14.43 28.04 -8.74
N ILE A 158 14.05 26.90 -9.32
CA ILE A 158 14.96 25.81 -9.67
C ILE A 158 14.64 25.35 -11.09
N VAL A 159 15.64 25.38 -11.95
CA VAL A 159 15.55 24.92 -13.34
C VAL A 159 16.08 23.50 -13.41
N VAL A 160 15.27 22.60 -13.95
CA VAL A 160 15.63 21.19 -14.12
C VAL A 160 15.44 20.78 -15.57
N SER A 161 16.32 19.91 -16.06
CA SER A 161 16.19 19.27 -17.36
C SER A 161 15.81 17.81 -17.17
N GLU A 162 14.90 17.32 -17.97
CA GLU A 162 14.71 15.89 -18.19
C GLU A 162 15.73 15.39 -19.24
N LYS A 163 16.08 14.10 -19.19
CA LYS A 163 16.95 13.43 -20.18
C LYS A 163 16.49 13.58 -21.64
N SER A 164 15.20 13.75 -21.88
CA SER A 164 14.61 13.98 -23.21
C SER A 164 14.81 15.41 -23.73
N GLY A 165 15.38 16.31 -22.91
CA GLY A 165 15.70 17.69 -23.27
C GLY A 165 14.62 18.72 -22.90
N TYR A 166 13.53 18.30 -22.23
CA TYR A 166 12.56 19.23 -21.67
C TYR A 166 13.11 19.94 -20.43
N VAL A 167 12.81 21.24 -20.33
CA VAL A 167 13.23 22.07 -19.20
C VAL A 167 11.98 22.48 -18.41
N PHE A 168 12.05 22.32 -17.10
CA PHE A 168 11.00 22.68 -16.16
C PHE A 168 11.54 23.67 -15.14
N VAL A 169 10.69 24.59 -14.69
CA VAL A 169 11.06 25.57 -13.65
C VAL A 169 10.16 25.36 -12.46
N TRP A 170 10.72 24.94 -11.33
CA TRP A 170 10.03 25.01 -10.05
C TRP A 170 10.00 26.46 -9.60
N ASP A 171 8.85 26.93 -9.14
CA ASP A 171 8.69 28.27 -8.58
C ASP A 171 8.09 28.18 -7.18
N ASP A 172 8.84 28.66 -6.19
CA ASP A 172 8.51 28.59 -4.77
C ASP A 172 7.30 29.47 -4.40
N VAL A 173 7.07 30.57 -5.14
CA VAL A 173 5.88 31.42 -4.95
C VAL A 173 4.63 30.71 -5.44
N ALA A 174 4.76 29.96 -6.53
CA ALA A 174 3.67 29.20 -7.10
C ALA A 174 3.41 27.89 -6.32
N GLY A 175 4.46 27.28 -5.75
CA GLY A 175 4.40 25.95 -5.15
C GLY A 175 4.23 24.83 -6.18
N TRP A 176 4.52 25.09 -7.47
CA TRP A 176 4.40 24.11 -8.55
C TRP A 176 5.33 24.43 -9.74
N TRP A 177 5.47 23.46 -10.64
CA TRP A 177 6.29 23.56 -11.86
C TRP A 177 5.65 24.48 -12.91
N LYS A 178 6.33 25.56 -13.31
CA LYS A 178 5.95 26.38 -14.46
C LYS A 178 6.30 25.68 -15.78
N GLY A 179 5.29 25.45 -16.61
CA GLY A 179 5.40 24.81 -17.93
C GLY A 179 4.12 24.07 -18.32
N SER A 180 3.96 23.68 -19.59
CA SER A 180 2.76 22.98 -20.08
C SER A 180 2.64 21.52 -19.60
N ALA A 181 3.62 21.01 -18.86
CA ALA A 181 3.61 19.66 -18.33
C ALA A 181 4.31 19.61 -16.97
N VAL A 182 3.79 18.77 -16.07
CA VAL A 182 4.51 18.31 -14.87
C VAL A 182 5.63 17.38 -15.33
N PRO A 183 6.84 17.44 -14.75
CA PRO A 183 7.88 16.46 -15.05
C PRO A 183 7.38 15.04 -14.74
N ARG A 184 7.26 14.20 -15.76
CA ARG A 184 6.69 12.84 -15.64
C ARG A 184 7.71 11.72 -15.84
N PHE A 185 8.88 12.02 -16.40
CA PHE A 185 9.86 11.02 -16.75
C PHE A 185 11.21 11.38 -16.12
N SER A 186 11.82 10.42 -15.45
CA SER A 186 13.17 10.52 -14.89
C SER A 186 14.22 9.94 -15.87
N PRO A 187 15.51 10.28 -15.72
CA PRO A 187 16.11 11.15 -14.70
C PRO A 187 15.99 12.66 -15.01
N PHE A 188 16.01 13.46 -13.94
CA PHE A 188 16.10 14.92 -13.96
C PHE A 188 17.49 15.40 -13.55
N THR A 189 17.98 16.47 -14.16
CA THR A 189 19.24 17.13 -13.79
C THR A 189 18.98 18.57 -13.39
N ILE A 190 19.48 19.00 -12.24
CA ILE A 190 19.41 20.42 -11.84
C ILE A 190 20.32 21.24 -12.75
N LEU A 191 19.77 22.17 -13.51
CA LEU A 191 20.54 23.10 -14.35
C LEU A 191 20.97 24.33 -13.55
N HIS A 192 19.99 24.97 -12.90
CA HIS A 192 20.19 26.20 -12.11
C HIS A 192 19.31 26.18 -10.86
N ALA A 193 19.78 26.83 -9.79
CA ALA A 193 18.99 27.02 -8.57
C ALA A 193 19.23 28.41 -7.99
N GLY A 194 18.23 29.01 -7.34
CA GLY A 194 18.37 30.33 -6.72
C GLY A 194 18.41 31.45 -7.75
N LYS A 195 19.14 32.52 -7.42
CA LYS A 195 19.23 33.74 -8.26
C LYS A 195 19.71 33.50 -9.70
N LYS A 196 20.41 32.38 -9.95
CA LYS A 196 20.86 31.99 -11.30
C LYS A 196 19.72 31.45 -12.18
N ALA A 197 18.65 30.94 -11.59
CA ALA A 197 17.48 30.44 -12.31
C ALA A 197 16.64 31.56 -12.98
N HIS A 198 16.88 32.82 -12.63
CA HIS A 198 16.20 33.98 -13.21
C HIS A 198 16.87 34.51 -14.50
N GLN A 199 18.00 33.93 -14.92
CA GLN A 199 18.75 34.33 -16.12
C GLN A 199 18.33 33.48 -17.32
#